data_AF-A0ABD3F4I9-F1
#
_entry.id   AF-A0ABD3F4I9-F1
#
_cell.length_a   1.000
_cell.length_b   1.000
_cell.length_c   1.000
_cell.angle_alpha   90.00
_cell.angle_beta   90.00
_cell.angle_gamma   90.00
#
_symmetry.space_group_name_H-M   'P 1'
#
loop_
_entity.id
_entity.type
_entity.pdbx_description
1 polymer ?
#
loop_
_entity_poly.entity_id
_entity_poly.type
_entity_poly.pdbx_seq_one_letter_code
_entity_poly.pdbx_strand_id
1 'polypeptide(L)'
;MIKGLFYSEFDNVAGPVILFQAPDNVLSNEVFDSVSGYIIIDKALCGKIITVRAQQMKIVGYPVCIEDDKYHRNALLFNIGFVFDEHVETAPYRPILRKLGALVEGMEKESGFLYNSDKKELLGTILPQVLRDLTLHGECTIPVDTANVINLKLFPTLQDPAAVFEYQVPVAIRDLRALLENSAEWDLALQQIVPFIDGVRYVKRISLEADVEIAIVKKCVRQLLYYGCVTLIDIFLHSNIYANTPKISVLANDPKLQAECAVYIAKSGHAPPSFARIFALYCSVQPSLRMSDFCVVYSESLALIDVRRFITFGLIHGFLRRVHRYPICIDRNLPGSSPPQQQQAQQPAQQVQQQQGGQQKGRPYALSTNSPSMSGMNPINAASSSTQQGGGANGASNGNGANGGSNGTGGNMASLTSSKRVLVSKANQLEKDVLRMMDGGHHTDEICSKFLLRYTDVESTIQMTPNCFAVNK
;
A
#
# COMPACT_ATOMS: atom_id res chain seq x y z
N MET A 1 8.96 19.87 -14.08
CA MET A 1 10.21 19.06 -14.15
C MET A 1 11.23 19.69 -13.19
N ILE A 2 12.48 19.20 -13.14
CA ILE A 2 13.59 20.01 -12.60
C ILE A 2 13.74 21.22 -13.55
N LYS A 3 13.94 22.43 -13.00
CA LYS A 3 14.29 23.66 -13.74
C LYS A 3 15.80 23.91 -13.74
N GLY A 4 16.50 23.53 -12.67
CA GLY A 4 17.96 23.53 -12.61
C GLY A 4 18.55 22.99 -11.31
N LEU A 5 19.88 23.08 -11.20
CA LEU A 5 20.71 22.67 -10.07
C LEU A 5 21.74 23.77 -9.79
N PHE A 6 21.98 24.10 -8.53
CA PHE A 6 22.96 25.11 -8.12
C PHE A 6 23.85 24.65 -6.97
N TYR A 7 25.04 25.25 -6.89
CA TYR A 7 25.97 25.20 -5.75
C TYR A 7 26.23 26.64 -5.28
N SER A 8 26.11 26.83 -3.97
CA SER A 8 26.27 28.12 -3.29
C SER A 8 27.15 27.97 -2.06
N GLU A 9 27.87 29.03 -1.72
CA GLU A 9 28.91 29.03 -0.69
C GLU A 9 28.84 30.35 0.11
N PHE A 10 29.27 30.32 1.37
CA PHE A 10 29.36 31.53 2.18
C PHE A 10 30.74 32.18 2.02
N ASP A 11 30.82 33.20 1.17
CA ASP A 11 31.98 34.08 1.10
C ASP A 11 32.09 34.91 2.38
N ASN A 12 33.32 35.08 2.85
CA ASN A 12 33.67 35.90 3.99
C ASN A 12 33.41 37.39 3.78
N VAL A 13 33.44 37.86 2.53
CA VAL A 13 33.28 39.28 2.15
C VAL A 13 31.90 39.56 1.54
N ALA A 14 31.46 38.77 0.54
CA ALA A 14 30.16 38.96 -0.11
C ALA A 14 28.98 38.28 0.62
N GLY A 15 29.24 37.37 1.56
CA GLY A 15 28.19 36.59 2.23
C GLY A 15 27.70 35.40 1.38
N PRO A 16 26.40 35.07 1.36
CA PRO A 16 25.89 33.94 0.58
C PRO A 16 25.96 34.22 -0.93
N VAL A 17 26.70 33.41 -1.69
CA VAL A 17 26.89 33.57 -3.15
C VAL A 17 26.59 32.26 -3.90
N ILE A 18 25.90 32.33 -5.04
CA ILE A 18 25.84 31.21 -6.00
C ILE A 18 27.14 31.23 -6.82
N LEU A 19 27.90 30.14 -6.79
CA LEU A 19 29.14 30.01 -7.59
C LEU A 19 28.92 29.19 -8.86
N PHE A 20 28.04 28.18 -8.82
CA PHE A 20 27.67 27.40 -10.01
C PHE A 20 26.16 27.22 -10.10
N GLN A 21 25.64 27.34 -11.31
CA GLN A 21 24.23 27.10 -11.63
C GLN A 21 24.12 26.43 -12.99
N ALA A 22 23.15 25.54 -13.14
CA ALA A 22 22.89 24.80 -14.37
C ALA A 22 21.38 24.72 -14.63
N PRO A 23 20.87 25.17 -15.80
CA PRO A 23 21.51 26.14 -16.70
C PRO A 23 21.80 27.50 -16.02
N ASP A 24 22.42 28.41 -16.76
CA ASP A 24 22.71 29.77 -16.27
C ASP A 24 21.43 30.58 -15.97
N ASN A 25 21.51 31.42 -14.94
CA ASN A 25 20.46 32.33 -14.47
C ASN A 25 19.10 31.66 -14.13
N VAL A 26 19.13 30.40 -13.65
CA VAL A 26 17.92 29.69 -13.15
C VAL A 26 17.35 30.34 -11.89
N LEU A 27 18.20 30.96 -11.07
CA LEU A 27 17.82 31.76 -9.93
C LEU A 27 18.19 33.22 -10.22
N SER A 28 17.20 34.01 -10.63
CA SER A 28 17.38 35.45 -10.80
C SER A 28 17.80 36.09 -9.48
N ASN A 29 18.70 37.07 -9.51
CA ASN A 29 19.29 37.68 -8.31
C ASN A 29 18.23 38.13 -7.28
N GLU A 30 17.14 38.76 -7.71
CA GLU A 30 16.02 39.16 -6.84
C GLU A 30 15.39 37.97 -6.07
N VAL A 31 15.27 36.81 -6.73
CA VAL A 31 14.80 35.58 -6.09
C VAL A 31 15.86 35.10 -5.11
N PHE A 32 17.12 35.01 -5.54
CA PHE A 32 18.23 34.55 -4.68
C PHE A 32 18.37 35.40 -3.42
N ASP A 33 18.40 36.72 -3.54
CA ASP A 33 18.49 37.65 -2.40
C ASP A 33 17.35 37.39 -1.40
N SER A 34 16.12 37.20 -1.89
CA SER A 34 14.94 36.92 -1.06
C SER A 34 14.96 35.55 -0.35
N VAL A 35 15.73 34.57 -0.87
CA VAL A 35 15.87 33.23 -0.27
C VAL A 35 17.25 32.94 0.31
N SER A 36 18.19 33.90 0.24
CA SER A 36 19.60 33.74 0.58
C SER A 36 19.83 33.16 1.99
N GLY A 37 19.18 33.74 3.01
CA GLY A 37 19.18 33.26 4.40
C GLY A 37 18.40 31.96 4.65
N TYR A 38 17.72 31.40 3.64
CA TYR A 38 17.15 30.05 3.63
C TYR A 38 17.95 29.07 2.75
N ILE A 39 18.92 29.57 1.98
CA ILE A 39 19.88 28.77 1.21
C ILE A 39 21.11 28.49 2.08
N ILE A 40 21.73 29.50 2.67
CA ILE A 40 22.78 29.30 3.67
C ILE A 40 22.21 29.68 5.04
N ILE A 41 22.05 28.67 5.89
CA ILE A 41 21.38 28.76 7.19
C ILE A 41 22.38 28.44 8.30
N ASP A 42 22.16 29.02 9.48
CA ASP A 42 22.86 28.71 10.72
C ASP A 42 23.06 27.20 10.98
N LYS A 43 24.18 26.89 11.65
CA LYS A 43 24.68 25.53 11.93
C LYS A 43 23.62 24.56 12.50
N ALA A 44 22.62 25.07 13.21
CA ALA A 44 21.51 24.28 13.77
C ALA A 44 20.60 23.59 12.73
N LEU A 45 20.62 24.03 11.47
CA LEU A 45 19.81 23.50 10.37
C LEU A 45 20.60 22.82 9.24
N CYS A 46 21.93 22.77 9.34
CA CYS A 46 22.77 21.96 8.46
C CYS A 46 22.44 20.45 8.56
N GLY A 47 22.71 19.70 7.49
CA GLY A 47 22.41 18.26 7.41
C GLY A 47 20.92 17.91 7.29
N LYS A 48 20.03 18.92 7.20
CA LYS A 48 18.60 18.77 6.95
C LYS A 48 18.28 19.27 5.54
N ILE A 49 17.26 18.71 4.91
CA ILE A 49 16.80 19.18 3.59
C ILE A 49 15.75 20.28 3.81
N ILE A 50 16.04 21.49 3.35
CA ILE A 50 15.10 22.60 3.35
C ILE A 50 14.32 22.62 2.03
N THR A 51 13.06 23.05 2.08
CA THR A 51 12.22 23.25 0.89
C THR A 51 11.55 24.62 0.99
N VAL A 52 12.08 25.60 0.27
CA VAL A 52 11.55 26.97 0.17
C VAL A 52 10.58 27.03 -1.00
N ARG A 53 9.54 27.86 -0.89
CA ARG A 53 8.69 28.25 -2.03
C ARG A 53 8.83 29.75 -2.23
N ALA A 54 9.22 30.17 -3.43
CA ALA A 54 9.37 31.56 -3.81
C ALA A 54 8.94 31.71 -5.28
N GLN A 55 8.16 32.76 -5.59
CA GLN A 55 7.76 33.15 -6.96
C GLN A 55 7.42 31.96 -7.90
N GLN A 56 6.41 31.15 -7.56
CA GLN A 56 5.96 29.97 -8.35
C GLN A 56 7.04 28.88 -8.57
N MET A 57 8.09 28.88 -7.76
CA MET A 57 9.19 27.91 -7.81
C MET A 57 9.44 27.28 -6.43
N LYS A 58 9.91 26.03 -6.46
CA LYS A 58 10.25 25.23 -5.28
C LYS A 58 11.76 25.02 -5.26
N ILE A 59 12.43 25.59 -4.28
CA ILE A 59 13.89 25.47 -4.10
C ILE A 59 14.13 24.45 -3.00
N VAL A 60 14.85 23.37 -3.30
CA VAL A 60 15.16 22.29 -2.36
C VAL A 60 16.67 22.27 -2.16
N GLY A 61 17.13 22.64 -0.96
CA GLY A 61 18.55 22.73 -0.61
C GLY A 61 18.95 21.75 0.48
N TYR A 62 20.23 21.40 0.50
CA TYR A 62 20.90 20.64 1.57
C TYR A 62 22.16 21.40 2.01
N PRO A 63 22.05 22.33 2.98
CA PRO A 63 23.20 23.03 3.52
C PRO A 63 24.07 22.11 4.38
N VAL A 64 25.37 22.22 4.14
CA VAL A 64 26.45 21.50 4.83
C VAL A 64 27.34 22.53 5.51
N CYS A 65 27.79 22.21 6.73
CA CYS A 65 28.81 22.96 7.45
C CYS A 65 29.93 21.98 7.80
N ILE A 66 31.15 22.25 7.33
CA ILE A 66 32.36 21.50 7.69
C ILE A 66 33.17 22.41 8.59
N GLU A 67 33.49 21.95 9.80
CA GLU A 67 34.34 22.68 10.75
C GLU A 67 35.78 22.16 10.65
N ASP A 68 36.72 23.04 10.33
CA ASP A 68 38.15 22.75 10.15
C ASP A 68 38.95 24.06 10.23
N ASP A 69 40.08 24.07 10.93
CA ASP A 69 40.93 25.24 11.14
C ASP A 69 41.61 25.75 9.84
N LYS A 70 41.53 24.98 8.74
CA LYS A 70 41.98 25.40 7.40
C LYS A 70 41.16 26.55 6.80
N TYR A 71 39.92 26.78 7.27
CA TYR A 71 39.03 27.81 6.71
C TYR A 71 39.08 29.11 7.53
N HIS A 72 38.90 30.26 6.85
CA HIS A 72 39.00 31.61 7.46
C HIS A 72 38.01 31.94 8.62
N ARG A 73 37.05 31.06 8.94
CA ARG A 73 36.16 31.14 10.12
C ARG A 73 36.11 29.83 10.92
N ASN A 74 37.10 28.97 10.73
CA ASN A 74 37.17 27.57 11.19
C ASN A 74 35.96 26.73 10.70
N ALA A 75 35.24 27.21 9.67
CA ALA A 75 34.10 26.54 9.07
C ALA A 75 33.91 26.94 7.60
N LEU A 76 33.59 25.96 6.75
CA LEU A 76 33.11 26.12 5.39
C LEU A 76 31.61 25.82 5.37
N LEU A 77 30.79 26.75 4.88
CA LEU A 77 29.35 26.57 4.69
C LEU A 77 29.03 26.60 3.19
N PHE A 78 28.42 25.53 2.70
CA PHE A 78 27.94 25.42 1.32
C PHE A 78 26.56 24.78 1.26
N ASN A 79 25.82 25.04 0.19
CA ASN A 79 24.53 24.41 -0.09
C ASN A 79 24.43 24.03 -1.57
N ILE A 80 24.11 22.77 -1.83
CA ILE A 80 23.71 22.26 -3.15
C ILE A 80 22.18 22.17 -3.15
N GLY A 81 21.53 22.65 -4.22
CA GLY A 81 20.08 22.61 -4.31
C GLY A 81 19.53 22.40 -5.72
N PHE A 82 18.39 21.71 -5.79
CA PHE A 82 17.58 21.59 -7.00
C PHE A 82 16.47 22.64 -7.00
N VAL A 83 16.21 23.19 -8.19
CA VAL A 83 15.14 24.15 -8.44
C VAL A 83 14.05 23.46 -9.25
N PHE A 84 12.80 23.56 -8.78
CA PHE A 84 11.63 22.91 -9.37
C PHE A 84 10.51 23.90 -9.64
N ASP A 85 9.58 23.48 -10.47
CA ASP A 85 8.31 24.18 -10.72
C ASP A 85 7.29 23.99 -9.59
N GLU A 86 6.37 24.93 -9.36
CA GLU A 86 5.47 24.91 -8.20
C GLU A 86 4.67 23.61 -8.05
N HIS A 87 4.20 23.02 -9.14
CA HIS A 87 3.35 21.82 -9.08
C HIS A 87 4.11 20.49 -8.99
N VAL A 88 5.45 20.49 -8.97
CA VAL A 88 6.27 19.27 -8.95
C VAL A 88 6.34 18.65 -7.55
N GLU A 89 6.24 17.32 -7.46
CA GLU A 89 6.59 16.59 -6.24
C GLU A 89 8.10 16.52 -6.07
N THR A 90 8.61 17.04 -4.95
CA THR A 90 10.05 17.09 -4.66
C THR A 90 10.54 15.87 -3.87
N ALA A 91 9.65 14.98 -3.43
CA ALA A 91 10.00 13.84 -2.56
C ALA A 91 11.03 12.86 -3.19
N PRO A 92 10.92 12.45 -4.47
CA PRO A 92 11.90 11.56 -5.12
C PRO A 92 13.34 12.09 -5.12
N TYR A 93 13.51 13.42 -5.13
CA TYR A 93 14.82 14.07 -5.25
C TYR A 93 15.50 14.32 -3.90
N ARG A 94 14.77 14.17 -2.78
CA ARG A 94 15.33 14.37 -1.42
C ARG A 94 16.47 13.39 -1.09
N PRO A 95 16.36 12.06 -1.36
CA PRO A 95 17.48 11.14 -1.14
C PRO A 95 18.68 11.43 -2.04
N ILE A 96 18.43 11.83 -3.30
CA ILE A 96 19.47 12.18 -4.29
C ILE A 96 20.28 13.38 -3.78
N LEU A 97 19.61 14.47 -3.39
CA LEU A 97 20.29 15.69 -2.95
C LEU A 97 21.12 15.46 -1.69
N ARG A 98 20.59 14.71 -0.71
CA ARG A 98 21.34 14.31 0.49
C ARG A 98 22.55 13.43 0.16
N LYS A 99 22.43 12.49 -0.79
CA LYS A 99 23.56 11.64 -1.21
C LYS A 99 24.64 12.46 -1.92
N LEU A 100 24.26 13.41 -2.79
CA LEU A 100 25.17 14.32 -3.46
C LEU A 100 25.90 15.24 -2.46
N GLY A 101 25.16 15.87 -1.55
CA GLY A 101 25.74 16.72 -0.51
C GLY A 101 26.70 15.98 0.43
N ALA A 102 26.31 14.79 0.92
CA ALA A 102 27.16 13.97 1.78
C ALA A 102 28.41 13.43 1.06
N LEU A 103 28.33 13.18 -0.25
CA LEU A 103 29.49 12.77 -1.05
C LEU A 103 30.48 13.94 -1.23
N VAL A 104 30.00 15.14 -1.55
CA VAL A 104 30.84 16.34 -1.62
C VAL A 104 31.46 16.68 -0.25
N GLU A 105 30.70 16.48 0.84
CA GLU A 105 31.19 16.62 2.21
C GLU A 105 32.33 15.62 2.53
N GLY A 106 32.23 14.37 2.08
CA GLY A 106 33.29 13.37 2.20
C GLY A 106 34.52 13.73 1.37
N MET A 107 34.33 14.02 0.08
CA MET A 107 35.40 14.40 -0.85
C MET A 107 36.18 15.64 -0.41
N GLU A 108 35.54 16.59 0.29
CA GLU A 108 36.23 17.74 0.88
C GLU A 108 37.11 17.33 2.06
N LYS A 109 36.57 16.56 3.02
CA LYS A 109 37.32 16.07 4.20
C LYS A 109 38.49 15.15 3.82
N GLU A 110 38.34 14.37 2.76
CA GLU A 110 39.37 13.44 2.27
C GLU A 110 40.42 14.13 1.38
N SER A 111 40.04 15.13 0.56
CA SER A 111 40.86 15.53 -0.58
C SER A 111 40.94 17.05 -0.88
N GLY A 112 40.32 17.91 -0.06
CA GLY A 112 40.29 19.36 -0.27
C GLY A 112 39.66 19.77 -1.60
N PHE A 113 38.56 19.10 -1.97
CA PHE A 113 37.87 19.24 -3.25
C PHE A 113 37.26 20.63 -3.53
N LEU A 114 36.76 21.31 -2.51
CA LEU A 114 36.21 22.68 -2.57
C LEU A 114 37.27 23.74 -2.24
N TYR A 115 38.31 23.37 -1.50
CA TYR A 115 39.46 24.23 -1.21
C TYR A 115 40.37 24.45 -2.44
N ASN A 116 40.56 23.43 -3.28
CA ASN A 116 41.34 23.57 -4.52
C ASN A 116 40.47 24.11 -5.68
N SER A 117 40.87 25.25 -6.26
CA SER A 117 40.19 25.89 -7.39
C SER A 117 40.01 24.97 -8.61
N ASP A 118 41.01 24.14 -8.94
CA ASP A 118 40.95 23.25 -10.13
C ASP A 118 39.84 22.19 -9.97
N LYS A 119 39.70 21.65 -8.75
CA LYS A 119 38.64 20.70 -8.39
C LYS A 119 37.27 21.40 -8.27
N LYS A 120 37.27 22.68 -7.88
CA LYS A 120 36.07 23.53 -7.81
C LYS A 120 35.50 23.79 -9.21
N GLU A 121 36.32 24.05 -10.22
CA GLU A 121 35.87 24.15 -11.63
C GLU A 121 35.32 22.82 -12.18
N LEU A 122 35.92 21.69 -11.78
CA LEU A 122 35.38 20.36 -12.12
C LEU A 122 33.96 20.15 -11.58
N LEU A 123 33.63 20.66 -10.38
CA LEU A 123 32.25 20.66 -9.87
C LEU A 123 31.29 21.43 -10.78
N GLY A 124 31.72 22.58 -11.31
CA GLY A 124 30.99 23.37 -12.29
C GLY A 124 30.70 22.62 -13.60
N THR A 125 31.52 21.62 -13.95
CA THR A 125 31.29 20.72 -15.11
C THR A 125 30.38 19.54 -14.75
N ILE A 126 30.52 19.00 -13.54
CA ILE A 126 29.74 17.85 -13.05
C ILE A 126 28.27 18.22 -12.83
N LEU A 127 27.95 19.38 -12.26
CA LEU A 127 26.57 19.77 -11.94
C LEU A 127 25.63 19.82 -13.19
N PRO A 128 26.03 20.42 -14.33
CA PRO A 128 25.29 20.30 -15.60
C PRO A 128 25.10 18.87 -16.09
N GLN A 129 26.09 17.99 -15.89
CA GLN A 129 25.97 16.58 -16.29
C GLN A 129 24.98 15.83 -15.38
N VAL A 130 25.09 15.97 -14.05
CA VAL A 130 24.15 15.41 -13.08
C VAL A 130 22.70 15.82 -13.41
N LEU A 131 22.49 17.11 -13.73
CA LEU A 131 21.17 17.61 -14.13
C LEU A 131 20.66 16.95 -15.42
N ARG A 132 21.52 16.84 -16.45
CA ARG A 132 21.19 16.24 -17.74
C ARG A 132 20.82 14.76 -17.58
N ASP A 133 21.67 13.99 -16.93
CA ASP A 133 21.57 12.53 -16.84
C ASP A 133 20.35 12.13 -15.97
N LEU A 134 20.11 12.85 -14.86
CA LEU A 134 18.89 12.69 -14.04
C LEU A 134 17.61 13.13 -14.76
N THR A 135 17.69 13.99 -15.78
CA THR A 135 16.52 14.46 -16.55
C THR A 135 16.22 13.55 -17.75
N LEU A 136 17.23 12.96 -18.38
CA LEU A 136 17.08 12.07 -19.55
C LEU A 136 16.88 10.61 -19.18
N HIS A 137 17.65 10.09 -18.22
CA HIS A 137 17.70 8.66 -17.88
C HIS A 137 17.14 8.36 -16.49
N GLY A 138 17.06 9.37 -15.60
CA GLY A 138 16.69 9.17 -14.20
C GLY A 138 17.80 8.49 -13.38
N GLU A 139 18.94 8.19 -13.97
CA GLU A 139 20.13 7.69 -13.29
C GLU A 139 21.38 8.35 -13.86
N CYS A 140 22.40 8.48 -13.00
CA CYS A 140 23.59 9.28 -13.24
C CYS A 140 24.77 8.60 -12.55
N THR A 141 25.75 8.13 -13.34
CA THR A 141 27.01 7.55 -12.85
C THR A 141 28.18 8.34 -13.41
N ILE A 142 28.87 9.12 -12.56
CA ILE A 142 29.97 10.00 -12.94
C ILE A 142 31.18 9.69 -12.06
N PRO A 143 32.29 9.16 -12.59
CA PRO A 143 33.55 9.10 -11.87
C PRO A 143 34.14 10.51 -11.75
N VAL A 144 34.54 10.90 -10.54
CA VAL A 144 35.15 12.22 -10.26
C VAL A 144 36.64 12.09 -10.02
N ASP A 145 37.05 11.00 -9.36
CA ASP A 145 38.44 10.62 -9.14
C ASP A 145 38.54 9.09 -9.15
N THR A 146 39.76 8.57 -9.23
CA THR A 146 40.16 7.17 -9.07
C THR A 146 39.50 6.45 -7.89
N ALA A 147 39.19 7.16 -6.80
CA ALA A 147 38.52 6.63 -5.61
C ALA A 147 37.03 7.02 -5.48
N ASN A 148 36.54 8.00 -6.24
CA ASN A 148 35.25 8.67 -5.97
C ASN A 148 34.31 8.65 -7.19
N VAL A 149 33.15 8.01 -7.04
CA VAL A 149 32.13 7.88 -8.09
C VAL A 149 30.75 8.34 -7.59
N ILE A 150 30.22 9.38 -8.22
CA ILE A 150 28.83 9.80 -8.06
C ILE A 150 27.94 8.72 -8.70
N ASN A 151 27.11 8.05 -7.90
CA ASN A 151 26.03 7.20 -8.41
C ASN A 151 24.70 7.67 -7.80
N LEU A 152 23.81 8.19 -8.64
CA LEU A 152 22.50 8.72 -8.27
C LEU A 152 21.43 8.02 -9.10
N LYS A 153 20.33 7.60 -8.46
CA LYS A 153 19.19 6.95 -9.12
C LYS A 153 17.87 7.51 -8.58
N LEU A 154 17.00 7.91 -9.50
CA LEU A 154 15.67 8.41 -9.25
C LEU A 154 14.69 7.24 -9.23
N PHE A 155 14.16 6.94 -8.05
CA PHE A 155 13.08 5.97 -7.90
C PHE A 155 11.74 6.70 -8.04
N PRO A 156 10.80 6.21 -8.89
CA PRO A 156 9.49 6.84 -9.04
C PRO A 156 8.67 6.69 -7.76
N THR A 157 7.98 7.77 -7.34
CA THR A 157 6.94 7.70 -6.31
C THR A 157 5.70 7.02 -6.88
N LEU A 158 5.61 5.71 -6.66
CA LEU A 158 4.39 4.94 -6.91
C LEU A 158 3.40 5.18 -5.76
N GLN A 159 2.10 5.20 -6.05
CA GLN A 159 1.08 5.45 -5.03
C GLN A 159 0.95 4.26 -4.07
N ASP A 160 0.73 4.54 -2.79
CA ASP A 160 0.45 3.53 -1.77
C ASP A 160 -0.80 2.72 -2.16
N PRO A 161 -0.69 1.41 -2.43
CA PRO A 161 -1.83 0.61 -2.86
C PRO A 161 -2.81 0.41 -1.72
N ALA A 162 -4.09 0.32 -2.10
CA ALA A 162 -5.20 0.04 -1.20
C ALA A 162 -4.99 -1.25 -0.38
N ALA A 163 -5.70 -1.35 0.75
CA ALA A 163 -5.66 -2.54 1.59
C ALA A 163 -6.17 -3.78 0.82
N VAL A 164 -5.44 -4.89 0.95
CA VAL A 164 -5.77 -6.16 0.29
C VAL A 164 -6.65 -7.00 1.21
N PHE A 165 -7.88 -7.27 0.78
CA PHE A 165 -8.87 -8.02 1.55
C PHE A 165 -8.88 -9.53 1.21
N GLU A 166 -9.36 -10.34 2.13
CA GLU A 166 -9.31 -11.82 2.05
C GLU A 166 -10.17 -12.42 0.94
N TYR A 167 -11.25 -11.71 0.59
CA TYR A 167 -12.21 -12.08 -0.44
C TYR A 167 -11.80 -11.61 -1.85
N GLN A 168 -10.78 -10.76 -2.00
CA GLN A 168 -10.37 -10.27 -3.33
C GLN A 168 -9.56 -11.33 -4.09
N VAL A 169 -9.65 -11.29 -5.41
CA VAL A 169 -8.96 -12.18 -6.36
C VAL A 169 -7.85 -11.38 -7.07
N PRO A 170 -6.56 -11.72 -6.88
CA PRO A 170 -5.50 -11.15 -7.69
C PRO A 170 -5.53 -11.70 -9.12
N VAL A 171 -5.49 -10.80 -10.10
CA VAL A 171 -5.31 -11.11 -11.51
C VAL A 171 -4.00 -10.49 -11.99
N ALA A 172 -3.13 -11.30 -12.59
CA ALA A 172 -1.93 -10.82 -13.25
C ALA A 172 -2.28 -9.98 -14.49
N ILE A 173 -1.80 -8.73 -14.55
CA ILE A 173 -1.86 -7.89 -15.77
C ILE A 173 -0.64 -8.17 -16.66
N ARG A 174 0.51 -8.39 -16.03
CA ARG A 174 1.78 -8.72 -16.67
C ARG A 174 2.12 -10.18 -16.42
N ASP A 175 2.85 -10.83 -17.33
CA ASP A 175 3.29 -12.20 -17.08
C ASP A 175 4.30 -12.24 -15.92
N LEU A 176 3.83 -12.72 -14.77
CA LEU A 176 4.61 -12.85 -13.54
C LEU A 176 5.72 -13.90 -13.68
N ARG A 177 5.59 -14.87 -14.60
CA ARG A 177 6.58 -15.93 -14.82
C ARG A 177 7.77 -15.40 -15.61
N ALA A 178 7.51 -14.68 -16.70
CA ALA A 178 8.54 -13.96 -17.43
C ALA A 178 9.28 -12.94 -16.53
N LEU A 179 8.59 -12.26 -15.61
CA LEU A 179 9.22 -11.35 -14.65
C LEU A 179 10.07 -12.09 -13.59
N LEU A 180 9.64 -13.28 -13.16
CA LEU A 180 10.38 -14.17 -12.25
C LEU A 180 11.67 -14.70 -12.91
N GLU A 181 11.58 -15.18 -14.15
CA GLU A 181 12.72 -15.74 -14.90
C GLU A 181 13.79 -14.68 -15.23
N ASN A 182 13.39 -13.43 -15.48
CA ASN A 182 14.31 -12.35 -15.85
C ASN A 182 14.99 -11.62 -14.66
N SER A 183 14.73 -12.00 -13.41
CA SER A 183 15.34 -11.35 -12.23
C SER A 183 15.85 -12.38 -11.23
N ALA A 184 17.13 -12.33 -10.85
CA ALA A 184 17.74 -13.37 -10.00
C ALA A 184 17.32 -13.33 -8.51
N GLU A 185 16.66 -12.25 -8.06
CA GLU A 185 16.46 -11.93 -6.63
C GLU A 185 14.99 -11.80 -6.22
N TRP A 186 14.12 -12.72 -6.66
CA TRP A 186 12.72 -12.76 -6.19
C TRP A 186 12.59 -13.37 -4.80
N ASP A 187 11.83 -12.71 -3.92
CA ASP A 187 11.44 -13.19 -2.59
C ASP A 187 10.79 -14.59 -2.68
N LEU A 188 11.28 -15.54 -1.87
CA LEU A 188 10.79 -16.92 -1.82
C LEU A 188 9.27 -17.01 -1.61
N ALA A 189 8.67 -16.11 -0.82
CA ALA A 189 7.22 -16.07 -0.63
C ALA A 189 6.49 -15.68 -1.93
N LEU A 190 7.05 -14.74 -2.72
CA LEU A 190 6.50 -14.42 -4.05
C LEU A 190 6.66 -15.61 -5.02
N GLN A 191 7.81 -16.30 -5.00
CA GLN A 191 8.02 -17.49 -5.84
C GLN A 191 6.97 -18.58 -5.56
N GLN A 192 6.61 -18.79 -4.29
CA GLN A 192 5.57 -19.75 -3.89
C GLN A 192 4.16 -19.27 -4.24
N ILE A 193 3.86 -17.98 -4.09
CA ILE A 193 2.51 -17.42 -4.30
C ILE A 193 2.16 -17.25 -5.79
N VAL A 194 3.10 -16.81 -6.63
CA VAL A 194 2.87 -16.48 -8.05
C VAL A 194 2.21 -17.60 -8.86
N PRO A 195 2.59 -18.90 -8.74
CA PRO A 195 1.92 -20.01 -9.42
C PRO A 195 0.41 -20.15 -9.12
N PHE A 196 -0.07 -19.64 -7.97
CA PHE A 196 -1.47 -19.71 -7.57
C PHE A 196 -2.30 -18.50 -8.06
N ILE A 197 -1.66 -17.42 -8.53
CA ILE A 197 -2.33 -16.24 -9.09
C ILE A 197 -2.84 -16.55 -10.50
N ASP A 198 -4.07 -17.06 -10.57
CA ASP A 198 -4.75 -17.52 -11.79
C ASP A 198 -5.93 -16.62 -12.23
N GLY A 199 -6.23 -15.57 -11.46
CA GLY A 199 -7.44 -14.76 -11.66
C GLY A 199 -8.75 -15.51 -11.36
N VAL A 200 -8.71 -16.52 -10.49
CA VAL A 200 -9.88 -17.28 -9.98
C VAL A 200 -9.84 -17.39 -8.46
N ARG A 201 -8.69 -17.70 -7.88
CA ARG A 201 -8.53 -17.93 -6.43
C ARG A 201 -8.43 -16.61 -5.67
N TYR A 202 -9.21 -16.48 -4.60
CA TYR A 202 -9.15 -15.35 -3.68
C TYR A 202 -7.94 -15.47 -2.72
N VAL A 203 -7.46 -14.34 -2.17
CA VAL A 203 -6.23 -14.25 -1.36
C VAL A 203 -6.16 -15.31 -0.23
N LYS A 204 -7.26 -15.53 0.49
CA LYS A 204 -7.31 -16.56 1.54
C LYS A 204 -7.26 -18.00 1.02
N ARG A 205 -7.79 -18.28 -0.17
CA ARG A 205 -7.63 -19.59 -0.81
C ARG A 205 -6.21 -19.81 -1.31
N ILE A 206 -5.54 -18.78 -1.80
CA ILE A 206 -4.11 -18.82 -2.18
C ILE A 206 -3.26 -19.14 -0.94
N SER A 207 -3.53 -18.50 0.20
CA SER A 207 -2.87 -18.80 1.49
C SER A 207 -2.99 -20.28 1.90
N LEU A 208 -4.16 -20.89 1.72
CA LEU A 208 -4.39 -22.31 2.03
C LEU A 208 -3.78 -23.29 1.02
N GLU A 209 -3.70 -22.93 -0.27
CA GLU A 209 -3.11 -23.80 -1.31
C GLU A 209 -1.58 -23.69 -1.39
N ALA A 210 -0.99 -22.58 -0.94
CA ALA A 210 0.46 -22.35 -0.90
C ALA A 210 1.11 -22.69 0.47
N ASP A 211 0.31 -22.97 1.50
CA ASP A 211 0.74 -23.12 2.91
C ASP A 211 1.53 -21.90 3.46
N VAL A 212 1.12 -20.69 3.04
CA VAL A 212 1.74 -19.41 3.45
C VAL A 212 0.75 -18.61 4.29
N GLU A 213 1.20 -18.06 5.42
CA GLU A 213 0.36 -17.26 6.33
C GLU A 213 -0.33 -16.10 5.58
N ILE A 214 -1.64 -15.94 5.79
CA ILE A 214 -2.45 -14.94 5.09
C ILE A 214 -1.96 -13.49 5.27
N ALA A 215 -1.29 -13.16 6.39
CA ALA A 215 -0.67 -11.85 6.59
C ALA A 215 0.54 -11.62 5.67
N ILE A 216 1.29 -12.67 5.35
CA ILE A 216 2.38 -12.65 4.36
C ILE A 216 1.78 -12.54 2.95
N VAL A 217 0.79 -13.37 2.60
CA VAL A 217 0.14 -13.32 1.27
C VAL A 217 -0.45 -11.94 0.98
N LYS A 218 -1.12 -11.30 1.96
CA LYS A 218 -1.60 -9.91 1.84
C LYS A 218 -0.47 -8.91 1.55
N LYS A 219 0.70 -9.03 2.20
CA LYS A 219 1.88 -8.17 1.93
C LYS A 219 2.45 -8.41 0.54
N CYS A 220 2.63 -9.67 0.14
CA CYS A 220 3.14 -10.05 -1.17
C CYS A 220 2.23 -9.54 -2.31
N VAL A 221 0.92 -9.73 -2.19
CA VAL A 221 -0.07 -9.22 -3.15
C VAL A 221 -0.12 -7.69 -3.15
N ARG A 222 0.03 -7.03 -1.98
CA ARG A 222 0.16 -5.56 -1.90
C ARG A 222 1.41 -5.06 -2.64
N GLN A 223 2.54 -5.79 -2.58
CA GLN A 223 3.77 -5.44 -3.29
C GLN A 223 3.62 -5.60 -4.82
N LEU A 224 2.95 -6.68 -5.27
CA LEU A 224 2.63 -6.88 -6.69
C LEU A 224 1.65 -5.82 -7.23
N LEU A 225 0.77 -5.29 -6.38
CA LEU A 225 -0.13 -4.19 -6.70
C LEU A 225 0.60 -2.83 -6.73
N TYR A 226 1.53 -2.57 -5.81
CA TYR A 226 2.40 -1.37 -5.80
C TYR A 226 3.17 -1.21 -7.13
N TYR A 227 3.74 -2.31 -7.64
CA TYR A 227 4.45 -2.33 -8.93
C TYR A 227 3.55 -2.46 -10.17
N GLY A 228 2.22 -2.50 -10.01
CA GLY A 228 1.28 -2.62 -11.14
C GLY A 228 1.34 -3.96 -11.90
N CYS A 229 1.89 -5.02 -11.30
CA CYS A 229 1.97 -6.35 -11.90
C CYS A 229 0.64 -7.12 -11.79
N VAL A 230 -0.12 -6.84 -10.73
CA VAL A 230 -1.40 -7.47 -10.37
C VAL A 230 -2.45 -6.41 -10.11
N THR A 231 -3.71 -6.70 -10.47
CA THR A 231 -4.90 -5.96 -10.02
C THR A 231 -5.80 -6.86 -9.17
N LEU A 232 -6.67 -6.25 -8.37
CA LEU A 232 -7.60 -6.95 -7.48
C LEU A 232 -9.03 -6.82 -8.02
N ILE A 233 -9.67 -7.95 -8.28
CA ILE A 233 -11.09 -8.03 -8.64
C ILE A 233 -11.88 -8.79 -7.57
N ASP A 234 -13.20 -8.81 -7.75
CA ASP A 234 -14.13 -9.61 -6.97
C ASP A 234 -14.13 -11.10 -7.35
N ILE A 235 -14.63 -11.94 -6.42
CA ILE A 235 -14.93 -13.35 -6.69
C ILE A 235 -16.04 -13.44 -7.76
N PHE A 236 -15.75 -14.10 -8.88
CA PHE A 236 -16.77 -14.47 -9.86
C PHE A 236 -17.64 -15.63 -9.34
N LEU A 237 -18.93 -15.37 -9.16
CA LEU A 237 -19.95 -16.37 -8.82
C LEU A 237 -21.17 -16.18 -9.74
N HIS A 238 -21.86 -17.26 -10.10
CA HIS A 238 -23.09 -17.20 -10.90
C HIS A 238 -24.26 -16.51 -10.18
N SER A 239 -24.23 -16.41 -8.84
CA SER A 239 -25.22 -15.65 -8.07
C SER A 239 -24.98 -14.14 -8.06
N ASN A 240 -23.86 -13.66 -8.60
CA ASN A 240 -23.51 -12.24 -8.60
C ASN A 240 -24.42 -11.40 -9.49
N ILE A 241 -24.47 -10.11 -9.17
CA ILE A 241 -25.08 -9.06 -9.98
C ILE A 241 -23.97 -8.09 -10.37
N TYR A 242 -24.00 -7.66 -11.64
CA TYR A 242 -23.06 -6.68 -12.21
C TYR A 242 -23.83 -5.54 -12.85
N ALA A 243 -23.20 -4.39 -13.00
CA ALA A 243 -23.79 -3.20 -13.59
C ALA A 243 -22.76 -2.47 -14.45
N ASN A 244 -23.18 -1.94 -15.60
CA ASN A 244 -22.31 -1.10 -16.42
C ASN A 244 -21.95 0.22 -15.73
N THR A 245 -20.77 0.72 -16.05
CA THR A 245 -20.32 2.08 -15.75
C THR A 245 -20.27 2.89 -17.04
N PRO A 246 -20.30 4.24 -16.98
CA PRO A 246 -20.16 5.07 -18.19
C PRO A 246 -18.79 4.92 -18.89
N LYS A 247 -17.79 4.26 -18.25
CA LYS A 247 -16.49 3.96 -18.88
C LYS A 247 -16.58 3.00 -20.06
N ILE A 248 -17.70 2.29 -20.25
CA ILE A 248 -17.96 1.46 -21.45
C ILE A 248 -17.82 2.27 -22.77
N SER A 249 -17.98 3.60 -22.71
CA SER A 249 -17.68 4.52 -23.81
C SER A 249 -16.22 4.50 -24.27
N VAL A 250 -15.26 4.21 -23.38
CA VAL A 250 -13.83 4.07 -23.74
C VAL A 250 -13.62 2.83 -24.62
N LEU A 251 -14.30 1.71 -24.30
CA LEU A 251 -14.25 0.49 -25.12
C LEU A 251 -14.82 0.73 -26.53
N ALA A 252 -15.81 1.61 -26.69
CA ALA A 252 -16.35 1.97 -28.00
C ALA A 252 -15.38 2.80 -28.86
N ASN A 253 -14.47 3.54 -28.23
CA ASN A 253 -13.59 4.50 -28.90
C ASN A 253 -12.16 3.98 -29.19
N ASP A 254 -11.65 3.01 -28.42
CA ASP A 254 -10.29 2.46 -28.60
C ASP A 254 -10.30 1.11 -29.35
N PRO A 255 -9.89 1.05 -30.64
CA PRO A 255 -9.89 -0.19 -31.42
C PRO A 255 -8.81 -1.20 -30.98
N LYS A 256 -7.75 -0.79 -30.27
CA LYS A 256 -6.76 -1.73 -29.72
C LYS A 256 -7.39 -2.52 -28.58
N LEU A 257 -8.05 -1.81 -27.68
CA LEU A 257 -8.73 -2.39 -26.53
C LEU A 257 -9.89 -3.29 -26.96
N GLN A 258 -10.56 -3.00 -28.09
CA GLN A 258 -11.54 -3.90 -28.71
C GLN A 258 -10.93 -5.22 -29.20
N ALA A 259 -9.74 -5.18 -29.81
CA ALA A 259 -9.04 -6.38 -30.27
C ALA A 259 -8.56 -7.24 -29.09
N GLU A 260 -7.94 -6.62 -28.08
CA GLU A 260 -7.53 -7.30 -26.84
C GLU A 260 -8.72 -7.92 -26.11
N CYS A 261 -9.83 -7.19 -25.99
CA CYS A 261 -11.10 -7.67 -25.44
C CYS A 261 -11.60 -8.91 -26.18
N ALA A 262 -11.64 -8.88 -27.51
CA ALA A 262 -12.13 -10.00 -28.31
C ALA A 262 -11.23 -11.25 -28.22
N VAL A 263 -9.91 -11.08 -28.17
CA VAL A 263 -8.95 -12.18 -28.02
C VAL A 263 -8.98 -12.77 -26.60
N TYR A 264 -9.05 -11.93 -25.56
CA TYR A 264 -9.07 -12.41 -24.17
C TYR A 264 -10.34 -13.22 -23.87
N ILE A 265 -11.50 -12.72 -24.30
CA ILE A 265 -12.83 -13.26 -23.99
C ILE A 265 -13.18 -14.49 -24.84
N ALA A 266 -12.53 -14.68 -26.00
CA ALA A 266 -12.74 -15.84 -26.85
C ALA A 266 -12.50 -17.16 -26.11
N LYS A 267 -13.43 -18.10 -26.31
CA LYS A 267 -13.31 -19.47 -25.79
C LYS A 267 -12.22 -20.23 -26.55
N SER A 268 -11.32 -20.90 -25.83
CA SER A 268 -10.16 -21.60 -26.40
C SER A 268 -10.55 -22.49 -27.59
N GLY A 269 -9.94 -22.26 -28.74
CA GLY A 269 -10.19 -23.01 -29.98
C GLY A 269 -11.22 -22.40 -30.94
N HIS A 270 -11.89 -21.30 -30.57
CA HIS A 270 -12.82 -20.58 -31.45
C HIS A 270 -12.26 -19.25 -31.96
N ALA A 271 -12.74 -18.81 -33.13
CA ALA A 271 -12.45 -17.46 -33.64
C ALA A 271 -13.05 -16.38 -32.72
N PRO A 272 -12.41 -15.21 -32.59
CA PRO A 272 -12.91 -14.13 -31.72
C PRO A 272 -14.28 -13.62 -32.19
N PRO A 273 -15.26 -13.45 -31.28
CA PRO A 273 -16.58 -12.95 -31.65
C PRO A 273 -16.52 -11.47 -32.07
N SER A 274 -17.44 -11.03 -32.92
CA SER A 274 -17.46 -9.66 -33.43
C SER A 274 -17.65 -8.63 -32.31
N PHE A 275 -16.93 -7.51 -32.39
CA PHE A 275 -16.98 -6.47 -31.36
C PHE A 275 -18.40 -5.98 -31.10
N ALA A 276 -19.22 -5.80 -32.14
CA ALA A 276 -20.63 -5.42 -32.00
C ALA A 276 -21.44 -6.39 -31.11
N ARG A 277 -21.14 -7.70 -31.14
CA ARG A 277 -21.79 -8.70 -30.28
C ARG A 277 -21.29 -8.61 -28.84
N ILE A 278 -19.98 -8.41 -28.63
CA ILE A 278 -19.39 -8.19 -27.29
C ILE A 278 -19.95 -6.92 -26.66
N PHE A 279 -20.01 -5.82 -27.41
CA PHE A 279 -20.52 -4.53 -26.93
C PHE A 279 -22.02 -4.60 -26.62
N ALA A 280 -22.83 -5.25 -27.47
CA ALA A 280 -24.24 -5.50 -27.20
C ALA A 280 -24.45 -6.34 -25.92
N LEU A 281 -23.58 -7.32 -25.65
CA LEU A 281 -23.61 -8.13 -24.43
C LEU A 281 -23.21 -7.34 -23.18
N TYR A 282 -22.24 -6.42 -23.27
CA TYR A 282 -22.00 -5.49 -22.16
C TYR A 282 -23.23 -4.60 -21.95
N CYS A 283 -23.78 -4.01 -23.01
CA CYS A 283 -24.98 -3.16 -22.93
C CYS A 283 -26.25 -3.87 -22.39
N SER A 284 -26.32 -5.20 -22.41
CA SER A 284 -27.42 -5.97 -21.80
C SER A 284 -27.21 -6.37 -20.33
N VAL A 285 -26.05 -6.07 -19.72
CA VAL A 285 -25.82 -6.29 -18.28
C VAL A 285 -26.61 -5.26 -17.46
N GLN A 286 -27.64 -5.72 -16.74
CA GLN A 286 -28.51 -4.88 -15.92
C GLN A 286 -28.33 -5.13 -14.41
N PRO A 287 -28.43 -4.09 -13.54
CA PRO A 287 -28.30 -4.23 -12.08
C PRO A 287 -29.39 -5.07 -11.39
N SER A 288 -30.38 -5.56 -12.14
CA SER A 288 -31.50 -6.39 -11.70
C SER A 288 -31.28 -7.89 -11.93
N LEU A 289 -30.32 -8.27 -12.77
CA LEU A 289 -30.19 -9.62 -13.32
C LEU A 289 -29.00 -10.37 -12.68
N ARG A 290 -29.21 -11.61 -12.21
CA ARG A 290 -28.11 -12.47 -11.75
C ARG A 290 -27.32 -13.01 -12.94
N MET A 291 -26.03 -13.26 -12.74
CA MET A 291 -25.14 -13.81 -13.78
C MET A 291 -25.62 -15.17 -14.29
N SER A 292 -26.22 -16.00 -13.42
CA SER A 292 -26.91 -17.26 -13.79
C SER A 292 -27.97 -17.06 -14.86
N ASP A 293 -28.78 -16.01 -14.69
CA ASP A 293 -30.00 -15.79 -15.47
C ASP A 293 -29.64 -15.15 -16.81
N PHE A 294 -28.67 -14.23 -16.80
CA PHE A 294 -28.00 -13.70 -17.99
C PHE A 294 -27.38 -14.82 -18.84
N CYS A 295 -26.71 -15.82 -18.23
CA CYS A 295 -26.16 -16.98 -18.95
C CYS A 295 -27.23 -17.82 -19.65
N VAL A 296 -28.44 -17.92 -19.09
CA VAL A 296 -29.56 -18.62 -19.74
C VAL A 296 -30.13 -17.78 -20.88
N VAL A 297 -30.48 -16.51 -20.61
CA VAL A 297 -31.09 -15.58 -21.58
C VAL A 297 -30.20 -15.33 -22.80
N TYR A 298 -28.89 -15.21 -22.61
CA TYR A 298 -27.92 -14.94 -23.68
C TYR A 298 -27.10 -16.17 -24.08
N SER A 299 -27.53 -17.38 -23.73
CA SER A 299 -26.82 -18.65 -23.99
C SER A 299 -26.27 -18.81 -25.42
N GLU A 300 -27.08 -18.58 -26.46
CA GLU A 300 -26.65 -18.61 -27.87
C GLU A 300 -25.56 -17.56 -28.19
N SER A 301 -25.66 -16.38 -27.55
CA SER A 301 -24.69 -15.29 -27.71
C SER A 301 -23.36 -15.60 -27.05
N LEU A 302 -23.37 -16.42 -26.00
CA LEU A 302 -22.24 -16.75 -25.15
C LEU A 302 -21.53 -18.06 -25.56
N ALA A 303 -22.03 -18.80 -26.56
CA ALA A 303 -21.47 -20.09 -26.98
C ALA A 303 -19.96 -20.03 -27.32
N LEU A 304 -19.50 -18.90 -27.87
CA LEU A 304 -18.11 -18.62 -28.28
C LEU A 304 -17.30 -17.85 -27.22
N ILE A 305 -17.90 -17.54 -26.05
CA ILE A 305 -17.38 -16.61 -25.04
C ILE A 305 -17.12 -17.34 -23.72
N ASP A 306 -15.95 -17.11 -23.12
CA ASP A 306 -15.71 -17.46 -21.72
C ASP A 306 -16.36 -16.38 -20.83
N VAL A 307 -17.51 -16.70 -20.22
CA VAL A 307 -18.28 -15.79 -19.36
C VAL A 307 -17.47 -15.24 -18.20
N ARG A 308 -16.58 -16.04 -17.61
CA ARG A 308 -15.72 -15.57 -16.51
C ARG A 308 -14.76 -14.52 -17.04
N ARG A 309 -14.12 -14.76 -18.19
CA ARG A 309 -13.21 -13.78 -18.82
C ARG A 309 -13.92 -12.51 -19.25
N PHE A 310 -15.15 -12.62 -19.78
CA PHE A 310 -15.99 -11.47 -20.11
C PHE A 310 -16.20 -10.55 -18.89
N ILE A 311 -16.57 -11.12 -17.74
CA ILE A 311 -16.72 -10.36 -16.50
C ILE A 311 -15.38 -9.87 -15.96
N THR A 312 -14.34 -10.72 -15.91
CA THR A 312 -12.99 -10.35 -15.46
C THR A 312 -12.44 -9.16 -16.25
N PHE A 313 -12.54 -9.17 -17.58
CA PHE A 313 -12.11 -8.05 -18.43
C PHE A 313 -12.92 -6.78 -18.14
N GLY A 314 -14.25 -6.90 -18.06
CA GLY A 314 -15.13 -5.79 -17.70
C GLY A 314 -14.82 -5.16 -16.33
N LEU A 315 -14.43 -5.97 -15.34
CA LEU A 315 -14.02 -5.50 -14.01
C LEU A 315 -12.63 -4.85 -14.03
N ILE A 316 -11.64 -5.45 -14.70
CA ILE A 316 -10.25 -4.94 -14.80
C ILE A 316 -10.22 -3.54 -15.42
N HIS A 317 -10.93 -3.33 -16.53
CA HIS A 317 -11.01 -2.03 -17.19
C HIS A 317 -12.08 -1.10 -16.58
N GLY A 318 -12.84 -1.58 -15.58
CA GLY A 318 -13.86 -0.81 -14.86
C GLY A 318 -15.09 -0.46 -15.70
N PHE A 319 -15.36 -1.20 -16.78
CA PHE A 319 -16.60 -1.11 -17.58
C PHE A 319 -17.78 -1.70 -16.82
N LEU A 320 -17.53 -2.73 -16.02
CA LEU A 320 -18.46 -3.30 -15.06
C LEU A 320 -18.06 -2.85 -13.65
N ARG A 321 -19.07 -2.60 -12.82
CA ARG A 321 -18.96 -2.66 -11.36
C ARG A 321 -19.74 -3.86 -10.87
N ARG A 322 -19.32 -4.43 -9.74
CA ARG A 322 -20.15 -5.37 -9.00
C ARG A 322 -21.24 -4.63 -8.23
N VAL A 323 -22.34 -5.32 -7.97
CA VAL A 323 -23.38 -4.90 -7.02
C VAL A 323 -23.36 -5.92 -5.89
N HIS A 324 -22.97 -5.48 -4.69
CA HIS A 324 -22.76 -6.36 -3.55
C HIS A 324 -24.04 -6.51 -2.74
N ARG A 325 -24.25 -7.69 -2.16
CA ARG A 325 -25.38 -7.96 -1.27
C ARG A 325 -24.92 -7.86 0.18
N TYR A 326 -25.54 -6.96 0.93
CA TYR A 326 -25.28 -6.70 2.35
C TYR A 326 -26.44 -7.26 3.18
N PRO A 327 -26.26 -8.40 3.87
CA PRO A 327 -27.27 -8.90 4.79
C PRO A 327 -27.35 -8.02 6.04
N ILE A 328 -28.58 -7.73 6.46
CA ILE A 328 -28.95 -6.96 7.65
C ILE A 328 -29.90 -7.83 8.47
N CYS A 329 -29.48 -8.25 9.64
CA CYS A 329 -30.31 -8.95 10.62
C CYS A 329 -30.68 -7.98 11.75
N ILE A 330 -31.95 -7.58 11.80
CA ILE A 330 -32.45 -6.74 12.90
C ILE A 330 -32.78 -7.66 14.08
N ASP A 331 -31.80 -7.91 14.95
CA ASP A 331 -32.05 -8.53 16.25
C ASP A 331 -32.82 -7.54 17.14
N ARG A 332 -34.11 -7.83 17.34
CA ARG A 332 -35.04 -6.98 18.10
C ARG A 332 -34.85 -7.10 19.63
N ASN A 333 -33.94 -7.98 20.09
CA ASN A 333 -33.68 -8.23 21.51
C ASN A 333 -32.32 -7.70 22.02
N LEU A 334 -31.57 -6.93 21.21
CA LEU A 334 -30.37 -6.21 21.69
C LEU A 334 -30.75 -4.83 22.28
N PRO A 335 -30.61 -4.61 23.60
CA PRO A 335 -30.85 -3.29 24.20
C PRO A 335 -29.68 -2.34 23.91
N GLY A 336 -29.66 -1.74 22.71
CA GLY A 336 -28.58 -0.84 22.29
C GLY A 336 -28.87 0.11 21.11
N SER A 337 -29.98 -0.06 20.40
CA SER A 337 -30.34 0.80 19.25
C SER A 337 -31.10 2.06 19.68
N SER A 338 -30.36 3.05 20.20
CA SER A 338 -30.90 4.40 20.39
C SER A 338 -31.35 5.01 19.06
N PRO A 339 -32.61 5.49 18.92
CA PRO A 339 -33.09 6.10 17.68
C PRO A 339 -32.35 7.42 17.38
N PRO A 340 -32.24 7.84 16.10
CA PRO A 340 -31.62 9.10 15.74
C PRO A 340 -32.38 10.28 16.36
N GLN A 341 -31.67 11.13 17.12
CA GLN A 341 -32.26 12.29 17.76
C GLN A 341 -32.78 13.29 16.70
N GLN A 342 -34.09 13.52 16.70
CA GLN A 342 -34.66 14.69 16.04
C GLN A 342 -34.26 15.95 16.82
N GLN A 343 -33.63 16.89 16.13
CA GLN A 343 -33.09 18.10 16.74
C GLN A 343 -34.19 19.15 16.94
N GLN A 344 -34.90 19.08 18.06
CA GLN A 344 -35.79 20.15 18.51
C GLN A 344 -35.11 21.00 19.59
N ALA A 345 -35.11 22.33 19.39
CA ALA A 345 -34.51 23.28 20.31
C ALA A 345 -35.40 23.50 21.54
N GLN A 346 -34.78 23.63 22.72
CA GLN A 346 -35.44 24.11 23.93
C GLN A 346 -34.72 25.33 24.51
N GLN A 347 -35.50 26.28 24.98
CA GLN A 347 -35.05 27.49 25.66
C GLN A 347 -34.76 27.19 27.15
N PRO A 348 -33.87 27.93 27.82
CA PRO A 348 -33.46 27.60 29.19
C PRO A 348 -34.56 27.92 30.22
N ALA A 349 -34.90 26.94 31.06
CA ALA A 349 -35.68 27.15 32.28
C ALA A 349 -34.75 27.48 33.46
N GLN A 350 -35.22 28.34 34.36
CA GLN A 350 -34.45 28.85 35.49
C GLN A 350 -34.38 27.82 36.63
N GLN A 351 -33.24 27.77 37.33
CA GLN A 351 -33.18 27.29 38.71
C GLN A 351 -32.55 28.36 39.61
N VAL A 352 -33.12 28.52 40.79
CA VAL A 352 -32.76 29.57 41.75
C VAL A 352 -31.87 28.97 42.83
N GLN A 353 -30.72 29.60 43.09
CA GLN A 353 -29.92 29.31 44.28
C GLN A 353 -29.41 30.61 44.91
N GLN A 354 -29.70 30.78 46.19
CA GLN A 354 -29.23 31.93 46.98
C GLN A 354 -27.95 31.56 47.72
N GLN A 355 -26.89 32.37 47.62
CA GLN A 355 -26.57 33.33 48.68
C GLN A 355 -25.42 34.27 48.29
N GLN A 356 -25.31 35.34 49.09
CA GLN A 356 -24.19 36.26 49.36
C GLN A 356 -22.80 35.84 48.80
N GLY A 357 -21.94 36.73 48.30
CA GLY A 357 -21.99 38.20 48.27
C GLY A 357 -20.61 38.79 48.54
N GLY A 358 -19.98 39.46 47.55
CA GLY A 358 -18.59 39.93 47.64
C GLY A 358 -18.20 40.83 46.46
N GLN A 359 -17.06 41.54 46.56
CA GLN A 359 -16.71 42.65 45.67
C GLN A 359 -15.39 42.48 44.87
N GLN A 360 -15.34 43.21 43.74
CA GLN A 360 -14.17 43.86 43.12
C GLN A 360 -13.11 43.05 42.34
N LYS A 361 -12.83 43.59 41.12
CA LYS A 361 -11.54 43.68 40.39
C LYS A 361 -10.85 42.39 39.90
N GLY A 362 -10.28 42.46 38.69
CA GLY A 362 -9.15 41.60 38.28
C GLY A 362 -9.21 40.96 36.88
N ARG A 363 -8.60 41.62 35.88
CA ARG A 363 -7.89 40.98 34.74
C ARG A 363 -6.40 40.85 35.13
N PRO A 364 -5.52 40.13 34.40
CA PRO A 364 -5.70 39.16 33.29
C PRO A 364 -4.78 37.90 33.43
N TYR A 365 -4.60 37.12 32.33
CA TYR A 365 -3.50 36.19 31.97
C TYR A 365 -2.88 35.19 32.98
N ALA A 366 -2.76 33.93 32.57
CA ALA A 366 -1.51 33.13 32.66
C ALA A 366 -1.54 31.90 31.74
N LEU A 367 -0.38 31.44 31.27
CA LEU A 367 -0.17 30.06 30.79
C LEU A 367 0.58 29.26 31.87
N SER A 368 0.38 27.95 31.89
CA SER A 368 1.36 26.94 32.36
C SER A 368 1.03 25.61 31.65
N THR A 369 1.92 24.82 31.06
CA THR A 369 3.30 24.39 31.40
C THR A 369 3.40 23.51 32.64
N ASN A 370 3.47 22.18 32.46
CA ASN A 370 4.73 21.47 32.67
C ASN A 370 4.69 19.98 32.23
N SER A 371 5.89 19.46 31.96
CA SER A 371 6.17 18.06 31.62
C SER A 371 6.23 17.16 32.87
N PRO A 372 6.05 15.83 32.74
CA PRO A 372 6.47 14.88 33.77
C PRO A 372 7.99 14.72 33.80
N SER A 373 8.58 14.55 34.99
CA SER A 373 10.01 14.33 35.20
C SER A 373 10.32 12.94 35.79
N MET A 374 11.49 12.39 35.50
CA MET A 374 11.86 11.00 35.83
C MET A 374 12.43 10.78 37.25
N SER A 375 12.36 9.52 37.70
CA SER A 375 13.39 8.71 38.41
C SER A 375 12.91 7.26 38.35
N GLY A 376 13.70 6.19 38.14
CA GLY A 376 14.98 5.79 38.77
C GLY A 376 14.67 4.65 39.77
N MET A 377 15.36 3.50 39.86
CA MET A 377 16.63 3.00 39.26
C MET A 377 16.58 1.46 39.13
N ASN A 378 17.53 0.84 38.41
CA ASN A 378 17.85 -0.60 38.46
C ASN A 378 19.11 -0.83 39.34
N PRO A 379 19.48 -2.05 39.82
CA PRO A 379 20.56 -2.80 39.11
C PRO A 379 20.76 -4.33 39.38
N ILE A 380 21.45 -5.04 38.45
CA ILE A 380 22.51 -6.09 38.67
C ILE A 380 22.07 -7.47 39.31
N ASN A 381 22.59 -8.68 39.01
CA ASN A 381 23.84 -9.15 38.37
C ASN A 381 23.71 -10.52 37.61
N ALA A 382 24.49 -10.69 36.53
CA ALA A 382 25.40 -11.81 36.15
C ALA A 382 25.04 -13.34 36.15
N ALA A 383 25.96 -14.12 35.56
CA ALA A 383 25.97 -15.60 35.33
C ALA A 383 27.46 -16.08 35.21
N SER A 384 27.88 -17.31 34.85
CA SER A 384 27.24 -18.55 34.33
C SER A 384 28.15 -19.80 34.57
N SER A 385 27.67 -21.04 34.34
CA SER A 385 28.52 -22.25 34.30
C SER A 385 27.89 -23.46 33.54
N SER A 386 28.75 -24.38 33.06
CA SER A 386 28.47 -25.64 32.33
C SER A 386 27.89 -26.77 33.20
N THR A 387 27.58 -28.02 32.77
CA THR A 387 28.01 -28.91 31.66
C THR A 387 26.82 -29.90 31.33
N GLN A 388 26.77 -30.97 30.50
CA GLN A 388 27.74 -31.85 29.82
C GLN A 388 27.17 -32.58 28.55
N GLN A 389 27.57 -33.84 28.28
CA GLN A 389 27.35 -34.71 27.10
C GLN A 389 26.13 -35.66 27.26
N GLY A 390 25.62 -36.40 26.26
CA GLY A 390 25.90 -36.42 24.80
C GLY A 390 25.63 -37.78 24.13
N GLY A 391 25.36 -37.81 22.81
CA GLY A 391 25.24 -39.01 21.94
C GLY A 391 23.90 -39.79 22.02
N GLY A 392 23.48 -40.59 21.02
CA GLY A 392 23.99 -40.74 19.65
C GLY A 392 23.42 -41.94 18.86
N ALA A 393 22.87 -41.68 17.66
CA ALA A 393 22.69 -42.57 16.47
C ALA A 393 21.92 -43.93 16.51
N ASN A 394 21.03 -44.10 15.52
CA ASN A 394 20.72 -45.27 14.66
C ASN A 394 20.50 -46.70 15.24
N GLY A 395 19.45 -47.39 14.76
CA GLY A 395 19.31 -48.85 14.87
C GLY A 395 17.98 -49.39 14.29
N ALA A 396 18.02 -50.15 13.19
CA ALA A 396 16.84 -50.52 12.40
C ALA A 396 16.25 -51.93 12.68
N SER A 397 15.06 -52.15 12.12
CA SER A 397 14.53 -53.41 11.54
C SER A 397 13.74 -54.43 12.40
N ASN A 398 12.70 -54.99 11.74
CA ASN A 398 11.96 -56.23 12.01
C ASN A 398 11.21 -56.38 13.36
N GLY A 399 10.14 -57.18 13.45
CA GLY A 399 9.42 -57.95 12.42
C GLY A 399 8.44 -58.96 13.06
N ASN A 400 7.52 -59.52 12.26
CA ASN A 400 6.42 -60.42 12.68
C ASN A 400 5.33 -59.75 13.56
N GLY A 401 4.09 -60.26 13.61
CA GLY A 401 3.47 -61.26 12.74
C GLY A 401 2.30 -62.02 13.40
N ALA A 402 1.19 -62.15 12.66
CA ALA A 402 0.08 -63.10 12.86
C ALA A 402 -0.71 -63.13 14.19
N ASN A 403 -1.89 -62.49 14.14
CA ASN A 403 -3.20 -63.16 14.20
C ASN A 403 -3.56 -64.11 15.37
N GLY A 404 -4.63 -63.76 16.12
CA GLY A 404 -5.35 -64.61 17.06
C GLY A 404 -6.62 -63.91 17.53
N GLY A 405 -7.79 -64.56 17.48
CA GLY A 405 -9.09 -63.86 17.56
C GLY A 405 -10.08 -64.37 18.62
N SER A 406 -11.33 -63.92 18.45
CA SER A 406 -12.59 -64.31 19.13
C SER A 406 -13.07 -63.49 20.37
N ASN A 407 -14.24 -62.89 20.17
CA ASN A 407 -15.37 -62.56 21.07
C ASN A 407 -15.14 -62.25 22.57
N GLY A 408 -15.53 -61.03 22.96
CA GLY A 408 -15.93 -60.68 24.33
C GLY A 408 -16.96 -59.55 24.32
N THR A 409 -18.21 -59.83 24.69
CA THR A 409 -19.32 -58.87 24.60
C THR A 409 -19.37 -57.94 25.81
N GLY A 410 -19.24 -56.62 25.61
CA GLY A 410 -19.37 -55.61 26.67
C GLY A 410 -19.66 -54.24 26.07
N GLY A 411 -20.83 -53.67 26.38
CA GLY A 411 -21.31 -52.45 25.72
C GLY A 411 -20.71 -51.16 26.29
N ASN A 412 -20.46 -50.16 25.44
CA ASN A 412 -20.12 -48.81 25.90
C ASN A 412 -20.63 -47.72 24.92
N MET A 413 -21.94 -47.47 24.93
CA MET A 413 -22.64 -46.61 23.97
C MET A 413 -22.38 -45.09 24.15
N ALA A 414 -21.56 -44.68 25.13
CA ALA A 414 -21.40 -43.29 25.52
C ALA A 414 -20.49 -42.45 24.59
N SER A 415 -19.42 -43.04 24.07
CA SER A 415 -18.29 -42.29 23.45
C SER A 415 -18.67 -41.49 22.20
N LEU A 416 -19.55 -42.03 21.35
CA LEU A 416 -20.00 -41.41 20.09
C LEU A 416 -20.78 -40.09 20.28
N THR A 417 -21.22 -39.77 21.51
CA THR A 417 -21.98 -38.55 21.80
C THR A 417 -21.11 -37.31 21.98
N SER A 418 -19.86 -37.46 22.46
CA SER A 418 -19.00 -36.32 22.80
C SER A 418 -18.54 -35.56 21.55
N SER A 419 -17.94 -36.26 20.58
CA SER A 419 -17.47 -35.65 19.33
C SER A 419 -18.60 -35.01 18.52
N LYS A 420 -19.79 -35.62 18.51
CA LYS A 420 -20.99 -35.00 17.91
C LYS A 420 -21.41 -33.73 18.64
N ARG A 421 -21.39 -33.71 19.98
CA ARG A 421 -21.72 -32.52 20.77
C ARG A 421 -20.73 -31.37 20.54
N VAL A 422 -19.43 -31.67 20.43
CA VAL A 422 -18.40 -30.69 20.07
C VAL A 422 -18.62 -30.12 18.66
N LEU A 423 -18.91 -30.97 17.67
CA LEU A 423 -19.20 -30.52 16.30
C LEU A 423 -20.47 -29.64 16.24
N VAL A 424 -21.55 -30.04 16.92
CA VAL A 424 -22.78 -29.21 17.01
C VAL A 424 -22.52 -27.89 17.72
N SER A 425 -21.74 -27.87 18.82
CA SER A 425 -21.38 -26.60 19.47
C SER A 425 -20.56 -25.67 18.57
N LYS A 426 -19.64 -26.22 17.76
CA LYS A 426 -18.90 -25.45 16.75
C LYS A 426 -19.81 -24.93 15.64
N ALA A 427 -20.77 -25.72 15.15
CA ALA A 427 -21.74 -25.29 14.15
C ALA A 427 -22.64 -24.15 14.67
N ASN A 428 -23.21 -24.31 15.87
CA ASN A 428 -24.05 -23.28 16.51
C ASN A 428 -23.28 -22.01 16.88
N GLN A 429 -21.95 -22.09 17.06
CA GLN A 429 -21.10 -20.92 17.24
C GLN A 429 -20.78 -20.24 15.90
N LEU A 430 -20.46 -21.01 14.86
CA LEU A 430 -20.26 -20.52 13.50
C LEU A 430 -21.49 -19.77 12.98
N GLU A 431 -22.69 -20.31 13.19
CA GLU A 431 -23.96 -19.68 12.85
C GLU A 431 -24.16 -18.32 13.55
N LYS A 432 -23.84 -18.25 14.86
CA LYS A 432 -23.91 -17.00 15.63
C LYS A 432 -22.87 -15.97 15.17
N ASP A 433 -21.66 -16.41 14.82
CA ASP A 433 -20.60 -15.53 14.34
C ASP A 433 -20.84 -15.06 12.88
N VAL A 434 -21.54 -15.85 12.07
CA VAL A 434 -22.10 -15.44 10.77
C VAL A 434 -23.19 -14.38 10.97
N LEU A 435 -24.17 -14.61 11.84
CA LEU A 435 -25.26 -13.67 12.13
C LEU A 435 -24.74 -12.34 12.69
N ARG A 436 -23.69 -12.36 13.52
CA ARG A 436 -22.98 -11.16 14.00
C ARG A 436 -22.34 -10.33 12.88
N MET A 437 -22.05 -10.92 11.72
CA MET A 437 -21.56 -10.20 10.54
C MET A 437 -22.66 -9.81 9.54
N MET A 438 -23.93 -10.12 9.83
CA MET A 438 -25.07 -9.61 9.06
C MET A 438 -25.53 -8.25 9.59
N ASP A 439 -24.59 -7.31 9.69
CA ASP A 439 -24.76 -5.95 10.23
C ASP A 439 -25.07 -4.89 9.17
N GLY A 440 -25.07 -5.25 7.88
CA GLY A 440 -25.19 -4.33 6.75
C GLY A 440 -23.92 -3.56 6.38
N GLY A 441 -22.84 -3.75 7.14
CA GLY A 441 -21.49 -3.26 6.87
C GLY A 441 -20.65 -4.25 6.09
N HIS A 442 -20.78 -5.55 6.38
CA HIS A 442 -20.12 -6.63 5.64
C HIS A 442 -21.03 -7.17 4.52
N HIS A 443 -20.42 -7.66 3.45
CA HIS A 443 -21.14 -8.22 2.28
C HIS A 443 -20.99 -9.74 2.20
N THR A 444 -21.84 -10.39 1.40
CA THR A 444 -21.93 -11.87 1.36
C THR A 444 -20.60 -12.59 1.13
N ASP A 445 -19.71 -12.08 0.28
CA ASP A 445 -18.45 -12.75 -0.06
C ASP A 445 -17.38 -12.64 1.02
N GLU A 446 -17.39 -11.55 1.77
CA GLU A 446 -16.55 -11.38 2.94
C GLU A 446 -16.95 -12.38 4.04
N ILE A 447 -18.25 -12.56 4.26
CA ILE A 447 -18.79 -13.60 5.16
C ILE A 447 -18.40 -15.00 4.64
N CYS A 448 -18.64 -15.29 3.35
CA CYS A 448 -18.26 -16.57 2.74
C CYS A 448 -16.75 -16.86 2.83
N SER A 449 -15.89 -15.90 2.52
CA SER A 449 -14.43 -16.08 2.58
C SER A 449 -13.95 -16.21 4.04
N LYS A 450 -14.45 -15.38 4.96
CA LYS A 450 -14.04 -15.40 6.37
C LYS A 450 -14.42 -16.71 7.06
N PHE A 451 -15.61 -17.27 6.77
CA PHE A 451 -16.08 -18.53 7.36
C PHE A 451 -15.89 -19.78 6.49
N LEU A 452 -15.34 -19.64 5.27
CA LEU A 452 -15.23 -20.70 4.25
C LEU A 452 -16.57 -21.37 3.89
N LEU A 453 -17.66 -20.60 3.94
CA LEU A 453 -19.02 -21.05 3.64
C LEU A 453 -19.38 -20.86 2.17
N ARG A 454 -20.26 -21.70 1.64
CA ARG A 454 -20.81 -21.51 0.28
C ARG A 454 -21.84 -20.39 0.32
N TYR A 455 -21.92 -19.61 -0.76
CA TYR A 455 -22.92 -18.55 -0.92
C TYR A 455 -24.37 -19.06 -0.72
N THR A 456 -24.66 -20.30 -1.15
CA THR A 456 -25.96 -20.96 -0.91
C THR A 456 -26.32 -21.08 0.56
N ASP A 457 -25.33 -21.39 1.41
CA ASP A 457 -25.54 -21.65 2.82
C ASP A 457 -25.86 -20.33 3.54
N VAL A 458 -25.15 -19.25 3.16
CA VAL A 458 -25.42 -17.89 3.64
C VAL A 458 -26.77 -17.35 3.13
N GLU A 459 -27.13 -17.56 1.86
CA GLU A 459 -28.46 -17.18 1.34
C GLU A 459 -29.59 -17.98 2.03
N SER A 460 -29.37 -19.26 2.38
CA SER A 460 -30.29 -20.04 3.22
C SER A 460 -30.39 -19.51 4.65
N THR A 461 -29.28 -19.14 5.31
CA THR A 461 -29.30 -18.53 6.66
C THR A 461 -30.11 -17.23 6.68
N ILE A 462 -29.97 -16.37 5.66
CA ILE A 462 -30.76 -15.13 5.52
C ILE A 462 -32.25 -15.44 5.36
N GLN A 463 -32.61 -16.48 4.59
CA GLN A 463 -34.01 -16.86 4.36
C GLN A 463 -34.67 -17.56 5.55
N MET A 464 -33.91 -18.32 6.35
CA MET A 464 -34.43 -19.03 7.52
C MET A 464 -34.48 -18.18 8.80
N THR A 465 -33.67 -17.12 8.89
CA THR A 465 -33.60 -16.30 10.10
C THR A 465 -34.62 -15.15 10.07
N PRO A 466 -35.54 -15.06 11.04
CA PRO A 466 -36.53 -13.97 11.07
C PRO A 466 -35.85 -12.61 11.29
N ASN A 467 -36.36 -11.58 10.60
CA ASN A 467 -35.84 -10.20 10.57
C ASN A 467 -34.48 -10.01 9.86
N CYS A 468 -34.00 -11.00 9.10
CA CYS A 468 -32.86 -10.84 8.19
C CYS A 468 -33.31 -10.51 6.76
N PHE A 469 -32.67 -9.52 6.13
CA PHE A 469 -32.90 -9.15 4.72
C PHE A 469 -31.62 -8.65 4.06
N ALA A 470 -31.50 -8.78 2.74
CA ALA A 470 -30.30 -8.39 2.00
C ALA A 470 -30.53 -7.16 1.13
N VAL A 471 -29.70 -6.13 1.32
CA VAL A 471 -29.71 -4.88 0.54
C VAL A 471 -28.61 -4.92 -0.52
N ASN A 472 -28.94 -4.56 -1.76
CA ASN A 472 -27.99 -4.46 -2.86
C ASN A 472 -27.37 -3.04 -2.90
N LYS A 473 -26.05 -2.92 -3.09
CA LYS A 473 -25.33 -1.63 -3.24
C LYS A 473 -24.32 -1.72 -4.42
#